data_AF-A0A0S6XKA7-F1
#
_entry.id   AF-A0A0S6XKA7-F1
#
_cell.length_a   1.000
_cell.length_b   1.000
_cell.length_c   1.000
_cell.angle_alpha   90.00
_cell.angle_beta   90.00
_cell.angle_gamma   90.00
#
_symmetry.space_group_name_H-M   'P 1'
#
loop_
_entity.id
_entity.type
_entity.pdbx_description
1 polymer ?
#
loop_
_entity_poly.entity_id
_entity_poly.type
_entity_poly.pdbx_seq_one_letter_code
_entity_poly.pdbx_strand_id
1 'polypeptide(L)'
;MYFSCNTAYGSLPVFLPTFLQTSLGFSAINSQGLTAPPYFLSFLLTFSTPYLADKLQQRGLIVALMSLIGCVGYIILAAATNHWVQYFGVFLAAGGVFPAISNILPWVTNNQGSDTGRGVAVVILNLVGQCGPLLGTNVYPTTDGPRFVKGHAVCAAFLFFNTCIALTLRTYLSWQNKRMDRKYGTLEEQHARLALGSVDGEKKADAQHIAEAEDEKSRKEGYVATEDYGPLFRYIL
;
A
#
# COMPACT_ATOMS: atom_id res chain seq x y z
N MET A 1 7.39 -3.88 -0.73
CA MET A 1 6.76 -2.58 -0.51
C MET A 1 6.72 -2.20 0.96
N TYR A 2 5.93 -2.91 1.77
CA TYR A 2 5.69 -2.56 3.17
C TYR A 2 6.97 -2.46 4.02
N PHE A 3 7.92 -3.38 3.85
CA PHE A 3 9.27 -3.30 4.45
C PHE A 3 9.99 -1.99 4.13
N SER A 4 10.06 -1.61 2.85
CA SER A 4 10.77 -0.40 2.40
C SER A 4 10.16 0.88 2.96
N CYS A 5 8.83 0.98 3.00
CA CYS A 5 8.16 2.11 3.64
C CYS A 5 8.39 2.14 5.16
N ASN A 6 8.36 0.97 5.81
CA ASN A 6 8.59 0.87 7.24
C ASN A 6 10.03 1.20 7.65
N THR A 7 11.01 0.93 6.79
CA THR A 7 12.39 1.37 6.99
C THR A 7 12.50 2.89 7.03
N ALA A 8 11.86 3.58 6.09
CA ALA A 8 11.80 5.04 6.11
C ALA A 8 11.03 5.53 7.35
N TYR A 9 9.86 4.95 7.63
CA TYR A 9 9.06 5.30 8.81
C TYR A 9 9.83 5.19 10.13
N GLY A 10 10.52 4.07 10.36
CA GLY A 10 11.28 3.85 11.59
C GLY A 10 12.45 4.82 11.79
N SER A 11 12.94 5.42 10.71
CA SER A 11 14.04 6.39 10.78
C SER A 11 13.62 7.81 11.20
N LEU A 12 12.40 8.24 10.86
CA LEU A 12 11.89 9.59 11.16
C LEU A 12 11.89 9.93 12.65
N PRO A 13 11.34 9.09 13.56
CA PRO A 13 11.28 9.42 14.98
C PRO A 13 12.66 9.39 15.65
N VAL A 14 13.63 8.67 15.08
CA VAL A 14 15.02 8.66 15.58
C VAL A 14 15.76 9.91 15.13
N PHE A 15 15.65 10.27 13.86
CA PHE A 15 16.40 11.38 13.28
C PHE A 15 15.84 12.76 13.68
N LEU A 16 14.51 12.92 13.65
CA LEU A 16 13.88 14.24 13.73
C LEU A 16 14.18 15.00 15.03
N PRO A 17 14.12 14.39 16.23
CA PRO A 17 14.48 15.07 17.47
C PRO A 17 15.96 15.46 17.50
N THR A 18 16.85 14.57 17.04
CA THR A 18 18.29 14.81 16.98
C THR A 18 18.62 15.96 16.01
N PHE A 19 17.98 15.98 14.84
CA PHE A 19 18.12 17.06 13.86
C PHE A 19 17.73 18.42 14.44
N LEU A 20 16.57 18.50 15.11
CA LEU A 20 16.08 19.74 15.70
C LEU A 20 16.96 20.23 16.86
N GLN A 21 17.49 19.31 17.68
CA GLN A 21 18.42 19.65 18.76
C GLN A 21 19.76 20.16 18.21
N THR A 22 20.35 19.44 17.26
CA THR A 22 21.71 19.75 16.75
C THR A 22 21.74 20.93 15.79
N SER A 23 20.70 21.11 14.97
CA SER A 23 20.73 22.09 13.88
C SER A 23 20.07 23.43 14.26
N LEU A 24 19.08 23.41 15.15
CA LEU A 24 18.36 24.62 15.59
C LEU A 24 18.69 25.01 17.04
N GLY A 25 19.49 24.21 17.76
CA GLY A 25 19.90 24.50 19.13
C GLY A 25 18.75 24.48 20.15
N PHE A 26 17.60 23.89 19.79
CA PHE A 26 16.44 23.86 20.66
C PHE A 26 16.62 22.83 21.79
N SER A 27 16.09 23.17 22.97
CA SER A 27 15.96 22.22 24.09
C SER A 27 15.22 20.95 23.64
N ALA A 28 15.50 19.82 24.31
CA ALA A 28 14.87 18.54 24.02
C ALA A 28 13.34 18.60 24.02
N ILE A 29 12.75 19.40 24.92
CA ILE A 29 11.29 19.59 25.03
C ILE A 29 10.74 20.34 23.80
N ASN A 30 11.39 21.44 23.41
CA ASN A 30 10.95 22.24 22.26
C ASN A 30 11.11 21.46 20.95
N SER A 31 12.18 20.66 20.83
CA SER A 31 12.41 19.79 19.68
C SER A 31 11.32 18.74 19.52
N GLN A 32 10.86 18.12 20.61
CA GLN A 32 9.73 17.19 20.57
C GLN A 32 8.43 17.90 20.17
N GLY A 33 8.16 19.09 20.71
CA GLY A 33 7.00 19.90 20.31
C GLY A 33 6.97 20.24 18.81
N LEU A 34 8.12 20.58 18.23
CA LEU A 34 8.29 20.88 16.79
C LEU A 34 8.14 19.65 15.88
N THR A 35 8.12 18.43 16.42
CA THR A 35 7.81 17.22 15.64
C THR A 35 6.31 17.01 15.44
N ALA A 36 5.47 17.59 16.29
CA ALA A 36 4.02 17.38 16.23
C ALA A 36 3.38 17.89 14.93
N PRO A 37 3.72 19.09 14.39
CA PRO A 37 3.07 19.59 13.17
C PRO A 37 3.29 18.72 11.92
N PRO A 38 4.52 18.23 11.60
CA PRO A 38 4.71 17.26 10.52
C PRO A 38 3.88 15.99 10.66
N TYR A 39 3.79 15.43 11.88
CA TYR A 39 2.98 14.23 12.12
C TYR A 39 1.49 14.51 12.03
N PHE A 40 1.03 15.69 12.45
CA PHE A 40 -0.37 16.10 12.31
C PHE A 40 -0.78 16.24 10.82
N LEU A 41 0.08 16.84 9.99
CA LEU A 41 -0.17 16.86 8.53
C LEU A 41 -0.22 15.45 7.96
N SER A 42 0.72 14.59 8.37
CA SER A 42 0.78 13.19 7.94
C SER A 42 -0.48 12.43 8.34
N PHE A 43 -1.01 12.68 9.53
CA PHE A 43 -2.29 12.14 9.99
C PHE A 43 -3.42 12.52 9.03
N LEU A 44 -3.59 13.80 8.69
CA LEU A 44 -4.64 14.24 7.76
C LEU A 44 -4.52 13.60 6.38
N LEU A 45 -3.30 13.49 5.84
CA LEU A 45 -3.04 12.84 4.55
C LEU A 45 -3.30 11.33 4.59
N THR A 46 -3.06 10.70 5.74
CA THR A 46 -3.27 9.25 5.94
C THR A 46 -4.74 8.86 5.86
N PHE A 47 -5.67 9.75 6.20
CA PHE A 47 -7.12 9.56 5.99
C PHE A 47 -7.58 10.00 4.59
N SER A 48 -7.02 11.10 4.09
CA SER A 48 -7.46 11.69 2.82
C SER A 48 -7.06 10.84 1.61
N THR A 49 -5.86 10.26 1.63
CA THR A 49 -5.33 9.53 0.47
C THR A 49 -5.98 8.17 0.24
N PRO A 50 -6.32 7.33 1.25
CA PRO A 50 -7.07 6.11 1.01
C PRO A 50 -8.48 6.40 0.49
N TYR A 51 -9.15 7.45 1.01
CA TYR A 51 -10.44 7.87 0.49
C TYR A 51 -10.36 8.25 -1.01
N LEU A 52 -9.33 9.02 -1.39
CA LEU A 52 -9.09 9.35 -2.79
C LEU A 52 -8.74 8.10 -3.62
N ALA A 53 -7.99 7.15 -3.04
CA ALA A 53 -7.63 5.91 -3.70
C ALA A 53 -8.81 4.98 -3.95
N ASP A 54 -9.75 4.96 -3.01
CA ASP A 54 -11.01 4.25 -3.16
C ASP A 54 -11.89 4.89 -4.23
N LYS A 55 -11.94 6.22 -4.31
CA LYS A 55 -12.70 6.89 -5.36
C LYS A 55 -12.09 6.70 -6.76
N LEU A 56 -10.76 6.69 -6.86
CA LEU A 56 -10.06 6.54 -8.15
C LEU A 56 -9.89 5.08 -8.57
N GLN A 57 -10.04 4.11 -7.67
CA GLN A 57 -9.76 2.68 -7.93
C GLN A 57 -8.35 2.45 -8.53
N GLN A 58 -7.40 3.32 -8.17
CA GLN A 58 -6.01 3.33 -8.63
C GLN A 58 -5.08 3.46 -7.41
N ARG A 59 -5.22 2.54 -6.47
CA ARG A 59 -4.43 2.47 -5.23
C ARG A 59 -2.93 2.37 -5.53
N GLY A 60 -2.52 1.64 -6.56
CA GLY A 60 -1.11 1.52 -6.95
C GLY A 60 -0.48 2.84 -7.38
N LEU A 61 -1.21 3.73 -8.05
CA LEU A 61 -0.71 5.06 -8.42
C LEU A 61 -0.54 5.96 -7.20
N ILE A 62 -1.49 5.92 -6.26
CA ILE A 62 -1.41 6.76 -5.06
C ILE A 62 -0.27 6.29 -4.17
N VAL A 63 -0.05 4.99 -4.00
CA VAL A 63 1.12 4.47 -3.29
C VAL A 63 2.42 4.95 -3.95
N ALA A 64 2.51 4.89 -5.28
CA ALA A 64 3.69 5.36 -6.02
C ALA A 64 3.91 6.87 -5.85
N LEU A 65 2.86 7.69 -5.98
CA LEU A 65 2.93 9.14 -5.82
C LEU A 65 3.34 9.55 -4.41
N MET A 66 2.74 8.96 -3.38
CA MET A 66 3.08 9.24 -1.98
C MET A 66 4.50 8.79 -1.65
N SER A 67 4.93 7.64 -2.17
CA SER A 67 6.31 7.17 -2.01
C SER A 67 7.32 8.07 -2.69
N LEU A 68 6.98 8.63 -3.85
CA LEU A 68 7.82 9.58 -4.57
C LEU A 68 7.93 10.91 -3.82
N ILE A 69 6.82 11.42 -3.28
CA ILE A 69 6.80 12.61 -2.41
C ILE A 69 7.72 12.39 -1.19
N GLY A 70 7.62 11.22 -0.56
CA GLY A 70 8.49 10.85 0.55
C GLY A 70 9.97 10.80 0.13
N CYS A 71 10.26 10.20 -1.02
CA CYS A 71 11.61 10.12 -1.60
C CYS A 71 12.20 11.53 -1.81
N VAL A 72 11.43 12.44 -2.41
CA VAL A 72 11.83 13.84 -2.59
C VAL A 72 12.10 14.52 -1.24
N GLY A 73 11.26 14.27 -0.22
CA GLY A 73 11.49 14.75 1.14
C GLY A 73 12.85 14.34 1.70
N TYR A 74 13.20 13.05 1.59
CA TYR A 74 14.51 12.56 2.04
C TYR A 74 15.69 13.08 1.22
N ILE A 75 15.51 13.28 -0.09
CA ILE A 75 16.54 13.91 -0.94
C ILE A 75 16.79 15.35 -0.50
N ILE A 76 15.73 16.09 -0.19
CA ILE A 76 15.85 17.46 0.34
C ILE A 76 16.60 17.45 1.68
N LEU A 77 16.28 16.51 2.58
CA LEU A 77 17.01 16.36 3.85
C LEU A 77 18.51 16.10 3.66
N ALA A 78 18.87 15.27 2.66
CA ALA A 78 20.26 14.95 2.35
C ALA A 78 21.02 16.13 1.73
N ALA A 79 20.38 16.85 0.81
CA ALA A 79 21.02 17.86 -0.02
C ALA A 79 21.00 19.27 0.59
N ALA A 80 19.97 19.62 1.35
CA ALA A 80 19.79 20.97 1.88
C ALA A 80 20.80 21.29 2.98
N THR A 81 21.32 22.52 2.93
CA THR A 81 22.20 23.11 3.96
C THR A 81 21.46 24.09 4.86
N ASN A 82 20.26 24.54 4.45
CA ASN A 82 19.42 25.45 5.21
C ASN A 82 18.45 24.67 6.10
N HIS A 83 18.48 24.96 7.40
CA HIS A 83 17.66 24.29 8.42
C HIS A 83 16.15 24.38 8.15
N TRP A 84 15.66 25.49 7.58
CA TRP A 84 14.24 25.65 7.22
C TRP A 84 13.82 24.74 6.07
N VAL A 85 14.71 24.54 5.09
CA VAL A 85 14.47 23.66 3.95
C VAL A 85 14.50 22.19 4.38
N GLN A 86 15.40 21.83 5.29
CA GLN A 86 15.42 20.51 5.89
C GLN A 86 14.14 20.25 6.70
N TYR A 87 13.66 21.23 7.47
CA TYR A 87 12.38 21.10 8.18
C TYR A 87 11.21 20.89 7.22
N PHE A 88 11.16 21.62 6.10
CA PHE A 88 10.16 21.38 5.05
C PHE A 88 10.26 19.97 4.44
N GLY A 89 11.47 19.47 4.20
CA GLY A 89 11.67 18.10 3.73
C GLY A 89 11.13 17.04 4.71
N VAL A 90 11.08 17.32 6.01
CA VAL A 90 10.47 16.41 7.02
C VAL A 90 8.95 16.34 6.80
N PHE A 91 8.28 17.45 6.51
CA PHE A 91 6.84 17.44 6.19
C PHE A 91 6.55 16.59 4.96
N LEU A 92 7.38 16.70 3.92
CA LEU A 92 7.26 15.88 2.71
C LEU A 92 7.55 14.40 2.99
N ALA A 93 8.60 14.10 3.75
CA ALA A 93 8.97 12.74 4.10
C ALA A 93 7.86 12.06 4.92
N ALA A 94 7.41 12.70 6.01
CA ALA A 94 6.33 12.18 6.84
C ALA A 94 5.00 12.12 6.07
N GLY A 95 4.67 13.18 5.33
CA GLY A 95 3.47 13.28 4.51
C GLY A 95 3.42 12.32 3.33
N GLY A 96 4.55 11.76 2.89
CA GLY A 96 4.60 10.71 1.86
C GLY A 96 4.64 9.29 2.44
N VAL A 97 5.42 9.06 3.49
CA VAL A 97 5.64 7.72 4.06
C VAL A 97 4.39 7.18 4.76
N PHE A 98 3.76 7.98 5.63
CA PHE A 98 2.60 7.52 6.40
C PHE A 98 1.41 7.14 5.49
N PRO A 99 1.02 7.98 4.51
CA PRO A 99 -0.11 7.65 3.66
C PRO A 99 0.22 6.54 2.65
N ALA A 100 1.49 6.35 2.27
CA ALA A 100 1.89 5.19 1.49
C ALA A 100 1.63 3.88 2.26
N ILE A 101 1.98 3.82 3.55
CA ILE A 101 1.76 2.64 4.41
C ILE A 101 0.26 2.34 4.55
N SER A 102 -0.57 3.36 4.79
CA SER A 102 -2.02 3.16 4.95
C SER A 102 -2.71 2.66 3.68
N ASN A 103 -2.16 2.95 2.50
CA ASN A 103 -2.71 2.47 1.23
C ASN A 103 -2.24 1.05 0.86
N ILE A 104 -1.06 0.62 1.33
CA ILE A 104 -0.51 -0.70 0.97
C ILE A 104 -1.35 -1.83 1.57
N LEU A 105 -1.75 -1.74 2.84
CA LEU A 105 -2.48 -2.82 3.51
C LEU A 105 -3.83 -3.12 2.81
N PRO A 106 -4.72 -2.13 2.58
CA PRO A 106 -5.95 -2.36 1.83
C PRO A 106 -5.72 -2.86 0.40
N TRP A 107 -4.66 -2.40 -0.28
CA TRP A 107 -4.37 -2.84 -1.64
C TRP A 107 -4.00 -4.33 -1.69
N VAL A 108 -3.22 -4.80 -0.71
CA VAL A 108 -2.87 -6.22 -0.59
C VAL A 108 -4.09 -7.05 -0.23
N THR A 109 -4.91 -6.63 0.74
CA THR A 109 -6.08 -7.40 1.17
C THR A 109 -7.18 -7.44 0.12
N ASN A 110 -7.38 -6.37 -0.64
CA ASN A 110 -8.41 -6.31 -1.67
C ASN A 110 -8.05 -7.15 -2.91
N ASN A 111 -6.75 -7.39 -3.13
CA ASN A 111 -6.27 -8.26 -4.20
C ASN A 111 -6.22 -9.75 -3.81
N GLN A 112 -6.65 -10.10 -2.59
CA GLN A 112 -6.89 -11.49 -2.20
C GLN A 112 -8.37 -11.82 -2.41
N GLY A 113 -8.63 -12.90 -3.16
CA GLY A 113 -10.00 -13.33 -3.44
C GLY A 113 -10.62 -14.24 -2.38
N SER A 114 -9.85 -14.71 -1.38
CA SER A 114 -10.34 -15.53 -0.27
C SER A 114 -10.03 -14.89 1.08
N ASP A 115 -10.89 -15.11 2.07
CA ASP A 115 -10.69 -14.58 3.42
C ASP A 115 -9.49 -15.21 4.14
N THR A 116 -9.22 -16.50 3.89
CA THR A 116 -7.99 -17.15 4.33
C THR A 116 -6.75 -16.51 3.69
N GLY A 117 -6.79 -16.23 2.38
CA GLY A 117 -5.71 -15.54 1.67
C GLY A 117 -5.49 -14.12 2.20
N ARG A 118 -6.56 -13.38 2.53
CA ARG A 118 -6.49 -12.07 3.20
C ARG A 118 -5.77 -12.17 4.53
N GLY A 119 -6.17 -13.09 5.40
CA GLY A 119 -5.54 -13.29 6.70
C GLY A 119 -4.05 -13.60 6.59
N VAL A 120 -3.68 -14.55 5.73
CA VAL A 120 -2.27 -14.94 5.50
C VAL A 120 -1.47 -13.77 4.94
N ALA A 121 -2.01 -13.02 3.98
CA ALA A 121 -1.33 -11.87 3.39
C ALA A 121 -1.05 -10.78 4.44
N VAL A 122 -2.01 -10.50 5.34
CA VAL A 122 -1.82 -9.54 6.45
C VAL A 122 -0.72 -10.02 7.40
N VAL A 123 -0.70 -11.31 7.74
CA VAL A 123 0.32 -11.89 8.63
C VAL A 123 1.71 -11.76 8.01
N ILE A 124 1.89 -12.20 6.76
CA ILE A 124 3.18 -12.10 6.05
C ILE A 124 3.63 -10.65 5.94
N LEU A 125 2.71 -9.76 5.60
CA LEU A 125 2.99 -8.34 5.44
C LEU A 125 3.46 -7.70 6.75
N ASN A 126 2.86 -8.06 7.89
CA ASN A 126 3.32 -7.60 9.20
C ASN A 126 4.66 -8.23 9.60
N LEU A 127 4.84 -9.54 9.41
CA LEU A 127 6.08 -10.25 9.73
C LEU A 127 7.30 -9.64 9.04
N VAL A 128 7.23 -9.51 7.71
CA VAL A 128 8.30 -8.90 6.92
C VAL A 128 8.35 -7.39 7.15
N GLY A 129 7.20 -6.76 7.33
CA GLY A 129 7.06 -5.33 7.58
C GLY A 129 7.80 -4.82 8.79
N GLN A 130 7.70 -5.55 9.91
CA GLN A 130 8.29 -5.14 11.18
C GLN A 130 9.82 -5.32 11.22
N CYS A 131 10.41 -5.99 10.22
CA CYS A 131 11.86 -5.93 10.02
C CYS A 131 12.33 -4.58 9.48
N GLY A 132 11.43 -3.79 8.87
CA GLY A 132 11.73 -2.48 8.28
C GLY A 132 12.29 -1.48 9.29
N PRO A 133 11.62 -1.23 10.43
CA PRO A 133 12.10 -0.29 11.44
C PRO A 133 13.41 -0.74 12.08
N LEU A 134 13.65 -2.04 12.26
CA LEU A 134 14.94 -2.55 12.74
C LEU A 134 16.09 -2.11 11.83
N LEU A 135 15.91 -2.19 10.51
CA LEU A 135 16.90 -1.66 9.57
C LEU A 135 16.95 -0.13 9.62
N GLY A 136 15.79 0.53 9.67
CA GLY A 136 15.65 1.99 9.64
C GLY A 136 16.34 2.71 10.80
N THR A 137 16.29 2.14 12.01
CA THR A 137 16.96 2.71 13.18
C THR A 137 18.48 2.50 13.15
N ASN A 138 18.95 1.38 12.58
CA ASN A 138 20.39 1.08 12.45
C ASN A 138 21.08 1.88 11.33
N VAL A 139 20.31 2.42 10.38
CA VAL A 139 20.81 3.23 9.25
C VAL A 139 21.24 4.65 9.69
N TYR A 140 20.94 5.06 10.93
CA TYR A 140 21.34 6.35 11.50
C TYR A 140 22.30 6.18 12.68
N PRO A 141 23.56 5.76 12.45
CA PRO A 141 24.55 5.70 13.51
C PRO A 141 24.85 7.11 14.04
N THR A 142 25.00 7.24 15.36
CA THR A 142 25.29 8.52 16.04
C THR A 142 26.59 9.17 15.59
N THR A 143 27.48 8.42 14.94
CA THR A 143 28.75 8.88 14.37
C THR A 143 28.62 9.67 13.07
N ASP A 144 27.50 9.57 12.34
CA ASP A 144 27.25 10.30 11.08
C ASP A 144 26.51 11.66 11.28
N GLY A 145 26.40 12.12 12.53
CA GLY A 145 25.91 13.46 12.83
C GLY A 145 26.84 14.56 12.30
N PRO A 146 26.35 15.76 11.96
CA PRO A 146 24.98 16.28 12.14
C PRO A 146 24.07 16.17 10.91
N ARG A 147 24.59 15.78 9.74
CA ARG A 147 23.83 15.80 8.47
C ARG A 147 23.20 14.46 8.08
N PHE A 148 23.62 13.33 8.67
CA PHE A 148 23.05 11.99 8.44
C PHE A 148 22.79 11.65 6.95
N VAL A 149 23.64 12.14 6.04
CA VAL A 149 23.40 12.10 4.57
C VAL A 149 23.25 10.66 4.08
N LYS A 150 24.04 9.73 4.62
CA LYS A 150 23.97 8.31 4.28
C LYS A 150 22.60 7.73 4.66
N GLY A 151 22.11 8.05 5.85
CA GLY A 151 20.81 7.57 6.32
C GLY A 151 19.66 8.07 5.45
N HIS A 152 19.68 9.36 5.10
CA HIS A 152 18.70 9.94 4.19
C HIS A 152 18.76 9.35 2.77
N ALA A 153 19.96 9.12 2.24
CA ALA A 153 20.14 8.50 0.93
C ALA A 153 19.61 7.06 0.88
N VAL A 154 19.84 6.28 1.94
CA VAL A 154 19.31 4.91 2.06
C VAL A 154 17.78 4.93 2.13
N CYS A 155 17.18 5.80 2.95
CA CYS A 155 15.72 5.95 3.01
C CYS A 155 15.13 6.39 1.67
N ALA A 156 15.75 7.35 0.98
CA ALA A 156 15.34 7.79 -0.35
C ALA A 156 15.42 6.64 -1.37
N ALA A 157 16.50 5.85 -1.36
CA ALA A 157 16.65 4.69 -2.23
C ALA A 157 15.57 3.63 -1.98
N PHE A 158 15.23 3.35 -0.71
CA PHE A 158 14.14 2.43 -0.38
C PHE A 158 12.77 2.93 -0.82
N LEU A 159 12.49 4.24 -0.72
CA LEU A 159 11.23 4.82 -1.19
C LEU A 159 11.14 4.89 -2.71
N PHE A 160 12.24 5.17 -3.39
CA PHE A 160 12.32 5.08 -4.84
C PHE A 160 12.11 3.63 -5.30
N PHE A 161 12.78 2.67 -4.67
CA PHE A 161 12.57 1.25 -4.91
C PHE A 161 11.11 0.84 -4.67
N ASN A 162 10.48 1.34 -3.59
CA ASN A 162 9.06 1.11 -3.32
C ASN A 162 8.17 1.63 -4.46
N THR A 163 8.49 2.82 -4.99
CA THR A 163 7.78 3.41 -6.14
C THR A 163 7.89 2.51 -7.37
N CYS A 164 9.09 2.00 -7.67
CA CYS A 164 9.29 1.06 -8.77
C CYS A 164 8.48 -0.23 -8.57
N ILE A 165 8.51 -0.84 -7.38
CA ILE A 165 7.71 -2.04 -7.11
C ILE A 165 6.22 -1.73 -7.25
N ALA A 166 5.74 -0.58 -6.76
CA ALA A 166 4.33 -0.17 -6.83
C ALA A 166 3.85 -0.06 -8.28
N LEU A 167 4.64 0.58 -9.13
CA LEU A 167 4.34 0.68 -10.56
C LEU A 167 4.39 -0.68 -11.24
N THR A 168 5.41 -1.50 -10.96
CA THR A 168 5.53 -2.85 -11.54
C THR A 168 4.34 -3.72 -11.16
N LEU A 169 3.98 -3.77 -9.87
CA LEU A 169 2.83 -4.55 -9.40
C LEU A 169 1.52 -4.07 -10.05
N ARG A 170 1.31 -2.75 -10.12
CA ARG A 170 0.15 -2.17 -10.83
C ARG A 170 0.13 -2.59 -12.30
N THR A 171 1.24 -2.49 -13.02
CA THR A 171 1.29 -2.87 -14.44
C THR A 171 1.02 -4.36 -14.63
N TYR A 172 1.50 -5.20 -13.71
CA TYR A 172 1.23 -6.63 -13.70
C TYR A 172 -0.25 -6.93 -13.45
N LEU A 173 -0.86 -6.32 -12.44
CA LEU A 173 -2.30 -6.43 -12.14
C LEU A 173 -3.15 -5.95 -13.33
N SER A 174 -2.75 -4.86 -13.99
CA SER A 174 -3.42 -4.36 -15.20
C SER A 174 -3.32 -5.32 -16.37
N TRP A 175 -2.15 -5.94 -16.56
CA TRP A 175 -1.95 -6.95 -17.57
C TRP A 175 -2.79 -8.21 -17.30
N GLN A 176 -2.85 -8.66 -16.04
CA GLN A 176 -3.71 -9.77 -15.64
C GLN A 176 -5.20 -9.47 -15.86
N ASN A 177 -5.67 -8.27 -15.49
CA ASN A 177 -7.04 -7.84 -15.76
C ASN A 177 -7.34 -7.87 -17.27
N LYS A 178 -6.46 -7.33 -18.12
CA LYS A 178 -6.62 -7.40 -19.59
C LYS A 178 -6.64 -8.83 -20.13
N ARG A 179 -5.84 -9.73 -19.55
CA ARG A 179 -5.81 -11.15 -19.95
C ARG A 179 -7.13 -11.85 -19.57
N MET A 180 -7.68 -11.52 -18.40
CA MET A 180 -8.98 -12.02 -17.94
C MET A 180 -10.13 -11.48 -18.79
N ASP A 181 -10.09 -10.19 -19.15
CA ASP A 181 -11.11 -9.58 -20.03
C ASP A 181 -11.11 -10.23 -21.42
N ARG A 182 -9.95 -10.61 -21.96
CA ARG A 182 -9.86 -11.37 -23.21
C ARG A 182 -10.44 -12.79 -23.10
N LYS A 183 -10.31 -13.44 -21.94
CA LYS A 183 -10.72 -14.85 -21.76
C LYS A 183 -12.18 -14.98 -21.37
N TYR A 184 -12.72 -14.05 -20.59
CA TYR A 184 -14.05 -14.15 -19.99
C TYR A 184 -15.01 -13.02 -20.39
N GLY A 185 -14.58 -12.03 -21.19
CA GLY A 185 -15.36 -10.81 -21.48
C GLY A 185 -15.20 -9.75 -20.39
N THR A 186 -15.70 -8.54 -20.66
CA THR A 186 -15.64 -7.44 -19.68
C THR A 186 -16.58 -7.70 -18.50
N LEU A 187 -16.30 -7.07 -17.35
CA LEU A 187 -17.18 -7.16 -16.17
C LEU A 187 -18.62 -6.76 -16.48
N GLU A 188 -18.82 -5.71 -17.28
CA GLU A 188 -20.14 -5.24 -17.70
C GLU A 188 -20.87 -6.28 -18.56
N GLU A 189 -20.16 -6.94 -19.49
CA GLU A 189 -20.73 -8.02 -20.31
C GLU A 189 -21.12 -9.22 -19.46
N GLN A 190 -20.33 -9.56 -18.44
CA GLN A 190 -20.66 -10.67 -17.54
C GLN A 190 -21.84 -10.35 -16.62
N HIS A 191 -21.90 -9.13 -16.07
CA HIS A 191 -23.05 -8.67 -15.28
C HIS A 191 -24.32 -8.62 -16.15
N ALA A 192 -24.22 -8.16 -17.40
CA ALA A 192 -25.32 -8.19 -18.35
C ALA A 192 -25.78 -9.62 -18.67
N ARG A 193 -24.85 -10.56 -18.87
CA ARG A 193 -25.17 -11.98 -19.09
C ARG A 193 -25.85 -12.62 -17.88
N LEU A 194 -25.43 -12.28 -16.67
CA LEU A 194 -26.05 -12.75 -15.44
C LEU A 194 -27.45 -12.16 -15.23
N ALA A 195 -27.63 -10.86 -15.50
CA ALA A 195 -28.94 -10.21 -15.44
C ALA A 195 -29.92 -10.77 -16.48
N LEU A 196 -29.45 -11.11 -17.68
CA LEU A 196 -30.26 -11.78 -18.69
C LEU A 196 -30.57 -13.24 -18.30
N GLY A 197 -29.58 -13.95 -17.76
CA GLY A 197 -29.75 -15.33 -17.29
C GLY A 197 -30.65 -15.47 -16.06
N SER A 198 -30.71 -14.46 -15.18
CA SER A 198 -31.65 -14.44 -14.05
C SER A 198 -33.10 -14.21 -14.50
N VAL A 199 -33.32 -13.41 -15.55
CA VAL A 199 -34.65 -13.18 -16.15
C VAL A 199 -35.15 -14.43 -16.89
N ASP A 200 -34.26 -15.16 -17.58
CA ASP A 200 -34.60 -16.47 -18.17
C ASP A 200 -34.71 -17.58 -17.12
N GLY A 201 -33.98 -17.46 -16.01
CA GLY A 201 -34.01 -18.36 -14.85
C GLY A 201 -35.30 -18.24 -14.05
N GLU A 202 -35.83 -17.03 -13.82
CA GLU A 202 -37.15 -16.83 -13.19
C GLU A 202 -38.28 -17.47 -14.01
N LYS A 203 -38.21 -17.43 -15.35
CA LYS A 203 -39.18 -18.13 -16.23
C LYS A 203 -39.05 -19.64 -16.21
N LYS A 204 -37.86 -20.19 -15.91
CA LYS A 204 -37.60 -21.64 -15.83
C LYS A 204 -37.82 -22.20 -14.42
N ALA A 205 -37.64 -21.40 -13.37
CA ALA A 205 -37.86 -21.77 -11.98
C ALA A 205 -39.32 -22.17 -11.71
N ASP A 206 -40.29 -21.56 -12.41
CA ASP A 206 -41.70 -21.96 -12.37
C ASP A 206 -41.95 -23.38 -12.92
N ALA A 207 -41.01 -23.94 -13.69
CA ALA A 207 -41.12 -25.28 -14.29
C ALA A 207 -40.18 -26.33 -13.65
N GLN A 208 -39.26 -25.94 -12.77
CA GLN A 208 -38.14 -26.80 -12.32
C GLN A 208 -38.22 -27.26 -10.86
N HIS A 209 -39.28 -26.88 -10.13
CA HIS A 209 -39.59 -27.36 -8.78
C HIS A 209 -39.83 -28.89 -8.66
N ILE A 210 -39.70 -29.67 -9.73
CA ILE A 210 -39.99 -31.12 -9.77
C ILE A 210 -38.71 -31.99 -9.86
N ALA A 211 -37.52 -31.44 -10.13
CA ALA A 211 -36.35 -32.25 -10.56
C ALA A 211 -35.10 -32.21 -9.65
N GLU A 212 -35.17 -31.68 -8.42
CA GLU A 212 -33.98 -31.44 -7.57
C GLU A 212 -33.63 -32.55 -6.54
N ALA A 213 -34.09 -33.79 -6.70
CA ALA A 213 -33.85 -34.83 -5.70
C ALA A 213 -32.64 -35.77 -5.93
N GLU A 214 -31.90 -35.70 -7.04
CA GLU A 214 -30.95 -36.79 -7.38
C GLU A 214 -29.46 -36.45 -7.59
N ASP A 215 -29.02 -35.19 -7.63
CA ASP A 215 -27.62 -34.88 -8.03
C ASP A 215 -26.66 -34.50 -6.87
N GLU A 216 -27.04 -34.76 -5.62
CA GLU A 216 -26.24 -34.34 -4.44
C GLU A 216 -25.01 -35.25 -4.16
N LYS A 217 -24.79 -36.32 -4.94
CA LYS A 217 -23.79 -37.35 -4.57
C LYS A 217 -22.53 -37.42 -5.44
N SER A 218 -22.42 -36.68 -6.54
CA SER A 218 -21.25 -36.77 -7.45
C SER A 218 -20.18 -35.66 -7.28
N ARG A 219 -20.39 -34.65 -6.43
CA ARG A 219 -19.53 -33.44 -6.37
C ARG A 219 -18.34 -33.52 -5.39
N LYS A 220 -18.07 -34.68 -4.78
CA LYS A 220 -17.01 -34.84 -3.77
C LYS A 220 -15.88 -35.74 -4.26
N GLU A 221 -15.10 -35.33 -5.24
CA GLU A 221 -13.73 -35.85 -5.45
C GLU A 221 -13.00 -35.02 -6.53
N GLY A 222 -11.90 -34.36 -6.14
CA GLY A 222 -10.92 -33.79 -7.08
C GLY A 222 -11.04 -32.29 -7.38
N TYR A 223 -10.68 -31.43 -6.42
CA TYR A 223 -10.28 -30.05 -6.74
C TYR A 223 -8.88 -29.77 -6.20
N VAL A 224 -7.90 -30.01 -7.06
CA VAL A 224 -6.55 -29.46 -6.89
C VAL A 224 -6.68 -27.94 -6.93
N ALA A 225 -6.17 -27.27 -5.91
CA ALA A 225 -6.29 -25.84 -5.69
C ALA A 225 -5.68 -25.03 -6.84
N THR A 226 -6.49 -24.67 -7.83
CA THR A 226 -6.21 -23.63 -8.82
C THR A 226 -7.38 -22.66 -8.86
N GLU A 227 -7.17 -21.47 -8.31
CA GLU A 227 -7.84 -20.20 -8.64
C GLU A 227 -9.37 -20.25 -8.87
N ASP A 228 -10.14 -20.44 -7.78
CA ASP A 228 -11.61 -20.50 -7.80
C ASP A 228 -12.24 -19.17 -7.33
N TYR A 229 -11.87 -18.05 -7.95
CA TYR A 229 -12.44 -16.72 -7.63
C TYR A 229 -13.64 -16.32 -8.52
N GLY A 230 -14.09 -17.23 -9.37
CA GLY A 230 -15.16 -16.99 -10.34
C GLY A 230 -14.74 -16.04 -11.49
N PRO A 231 -15.49 -16.02 -12.60
CA PRO A 231 -15.15 -15.23 -13.79
C PRO A 231 -15.21 -13.70 -13.56
N LEU A 232 -15.88 -13.27 -12.48
CA LEU A 232 -16.15 -11.88 -12.09
C LEU A 232 -15.03 -11.23 -11.27
N PHE A 233 -14.09 -11.98 -10.69
CA PHE A 233 -13.03 -11.36 -9.89
C PHE A 233 -12.09 -10.52 -10.77
N ARG A 234 -11.77 -9.32 -10.30
CA ARG A 234 -10.78 -8.42 -10.91
C ARG A 234 -9.92 -7.80 -9.85
N TYR A 235 -8.66 -7.58 -10.20
CA TYR A 235 -7.68 -6.98 -9.31
C TYR A 235 -7.86 -5.46 -9.24
N ILE A 236 -7.64 -4.88 -8.05
CA ILE A 236 -7.59 -3.43 -7.86
C ILE A 236 -6.20 -2.93 -8.23
N LEU A 237 -6.17 -1.91 -9.09
CA LEU A 237 -4.94 -1.29 -9.63
C LEU A 237 -4.29 -0.30 -8.68
#